data_AF-A0A8E3AQ24-F1
#
_entry.id   AF-A0A8E3AQ24-F1
#
_cell.length_a   1.000
_cell.length_b   1.000
_cell.length_c   1.000
_cell.angle_alpha   90.00
_cell.angle_beta   90.00
_cell.angle_gamma   90.00
#
_symmetry.space_group_name_H-M   'P 1'
#
loop_
_entity.id
_entity.type
_entity.pdbx_description
1 polymer ?
#
loop_
_entity_poly.entity_id
_entity_poly.type
_entity_poly.pdbx_seq_one_letter_code
_entity_poly.pdbx_strand_id
1 'polypeptide(L)'
;MRARLGRLCRAGVTLGRIEADAEGPTALCWPNARGQARPPCDTVALGWHLRSETHLAELAGARLFHDPLWAQWRPEADPMGRAGAGLYLAGDGLCLLGADAAEIAGRLAAIACLQDLGLPHPASDLRRLKRPRRFAAGLAQAFPDPAARVAAPPDRSVICRCEGITAGALRESAAHGGAEANRVKSLSRAGMGRCQGRYCQIAATEILAAATGIAPRMRPTEAGRMRAQAPARPLPVSACLARPDPGRSQTILPSRRR
;
A
#
# COMPACT_ATOMS: atom_id res chain seq x y z
N MET A 1 -2.65 -5.08 28.32
CA MET A 1 -1.33 -4.43 28.18
C MET A 1 -1.46 -2.99 28.69
N ARG A 2 -1.11 -2.74 29.96
CA ARG A 2 -1.16 -1.40 30.55
C ARG A 2 0.10 -0.62 30.16
N ALA A 3 -0.13 0.47 29.41
CA ALA A 3 0.43 1.80 29.61
C ALA A 3 1.96 1.97 29.86
N ARG A 4 2.71 2.25 28.77
CA ARG A 4 3.73 3.33 28.80
C ARG A 4 3.24 4.64 28.17
N LEU A 5 2.04 4.64 27.59
CA LEU A 5 1.48 5.79 26.86
C LEU A 5 0.39 6.57 27.63
N GLY A 6 0.11 6.23 28.89
CA GLY A 6 -0.95 6.89 29.69
C GLY A 6 -2.37 6.75 29.11
N ARG A 7 -2.57 5.94 28.07
CA ARG A 7 -3.84 5.79 27.34
C ARG A 7 -4.48 4.44 27.59
N LEU A 8 -5.81 4.42 27.58
CA LEU A 8 -6.61 3.20 27.67
C LEU A 8 -6.43 2.39 26.39
N CYS A 9 -5.81 1.22 26.49
CA CYS A 9 -5.71 0.26 25.40
C CYS A 9 -6.68 -0.89 25.64
N ARG A 10 -7.54 -1.16 24.65
CA ARG A 10 -8.47 -2.31 24.66
C ARG A 10 -8.06 -3.26 23.54
N ALA A 11 -7.78 -4.51 23.89
CA ALA A 11 -7.46 -5.57 22.94
C ALA A 11 -8.67 -6.49 22.73
N GLY A 12 -8.71 -7.21 21.61
CA GLY A 12 -9.80 -8.15 21.29
C GLY A 12 -11.15 -7.49 21.01
N VAL A 13 -11.15 -6.21 20.65
CA VAL A 13 -12.38 -5.46 20.33
C VAL A 13 -12.72 -5.62 18.87
N THR A 14 -13.94 -6.09 18.58
CA THR A 14 -14.51 -6.05 17.23
C THR A 14 -15.36 -4.78 17.10
N LEU A 15 -14.85 -3.79 16.36
CA LEU A 15 -15.61 -2.58 16.06
C LEU A 15 -16.90 -2.94 15.31
N GLY A 16 -18.04 -2.49 15.85
CA GLY A 16 -19.36 -2.72 15.27
C GLY A 16 -19.80 -1.58 14.35
N ARG A 17 -19.81 -0.34 14.87
CA ARG A 17 -20.09 0.86 14.08
C ARG A 17 -19.32 2.07 14.59
N ILE A 18 -19.12 3.04 13.71
CA ILE A 18 -18.71 4.40 14.05
C ILE A 18 -19.97 5.24 13.87
N GLU A 19 -20.43 5.88 14.93
CA GLU A 19 -21.51 6.87 14.83
C GLU A 19 -20.90 8.19 14.38
N ALA A 20 -21.61 8.88 13.49
CA ALA A 20 -21.19 10.15 12.95
C ALA A 20 -22.42 11.02 12.63
N ASP A 21 -22.24 12.33 12.70
CA ASP A 21 -23.20 13.33 12.24
C ASP A 21 -22.61 14.11 11.04
N ALA A 22 -23.10 15.34 10.80
CA ALA A 22 -22.61 16.19 9.71
C ALA A 22 -21.18 16.73 9.95
N GLU A 23 -20.73 16.80 11.20
CA GLU A 23 -19.45 17.39 11.60
C GLU A 23 -18.36 16.32 11.74
N GLY A 24 -18.71 15.09 12.10
CA GLY A 24 -17.73 14.02 12.20
C GLY A 24 -18.19 12.82 13.02
N PRO A 25 -17.25 11.93 13.41
CA PRO A 25 -17.58 10.83 14.31
C PRO A 25 -17.94 11.38 15.70
N THR A 26 -18.90 10.74 16.36
CA THR A 26 -19.40 11.13 17.69
C THR A 26 -19.20 10.03 18.73
N ALA A 27 -19.16 8.76 18.30
CA ALA A 27 -18.91 7.63 19.18
C ALA A 27 -18.39 6.39 18.42
N LEU A 28 -17.65 5.55 19.14
CA LEU A 28 -17.30 4.20 18.71
C LEU A 28 -18.22 3.20 19.40
N CYS A 29 -18.77 2.24 18.65
CA CYS A 29 -19.69 1.26 19.19
C CYS A 29 -19.21 -0.16 18.93
N TRP A 30 -19.12 -0.95 19.99
CA TRP A 30 -18.76 -2.37 19.91
C TRP A 30 -19.44 -3.20 20.99
N PRO A 31 -19.72 -4.49 20.74
CA PRO A 31 -20.30 -5.38 21.75
C PRO A 31 -19.31 -5.64 22.88
N ASN A 32 -19.81 -5.76 24.12
CA ASN A 32 -19.02 -6.14 25.29
C ASN A 32 -19.84 -7.07 26.21
N ALA A 33 -19.22 -7.59 27.26
CA ALA A 33 -19.89 -8.50 28.21
C ALA A 33 -21.10 -7.88 28.95
N ARG A 34 -21.29 -6.56 28.89
CA ARG A 34 -22.39 -5.81 29.53
C ARG A 34 -23.39 -5.27 28.49
N GLY A 35 -23.36 -5.79 27.25
CA GLY A 35 -24.14 -5.30 26.12
C GLY A 35 -23.28 -4.60 25.09
N GLN A 36 -23.26 -3.27 25.10
CA GLN A 36 -22.56 -2.44 24.10
C GLN A 36 -21.72 -1.37 24.78
N ALA A 37 -20.44 -1.26 24.39
CA ALA A 37 -19.62 -0.12 24.72
C ALA A 37 -19.86 1.01 23.70
N ARG A 38 -19.98 2.24 24.21
CA ARG A 38 -20.17 3.46 23.42
C ARG A 38 -19.40 4.65 24.01
N PRO A 39 -18.06 4.65 24.02
CA PRO A 39 -17.33 5.87 24.37
C PRO A 39 -17.55 6.96 23.32
N PRO A 40 -17.68 8.23 23.75
CA PRO A 40 -17.67 9.36 22.84
C PRO A 40 -16.29 9.49 22.18
N CYS A 41 -16.26 9.96 20.94
CA CYS A 41 -15.05 10.35 20.25
C CYS A 41 -15.38 11.43 19.22
N ASP A 42 -14.43 12.32 18.96
CA ASP A 42 -14.48 13.35 17.92
C ASP A 42 -13.60 12.99 16.70
N THR A 43 -12.76 11.96 16.83
CA THR A 43 -11.85 11.50 15.78
C THR A 43 -11.65 9.98 15.86
N VAL A 44 -11.62 9.34 14.70
CA VAL A 44 -11.30 7.91 14.57
C VAL A 44 -10.10 7.72 13.66
N ALA A 45 -9.04 7.12 14.20
CA ALA A 45 -7.91 6.65 13.43
C ALA A 45 -8.04 5.14 13.20
N LEU A 46 -8.01 4.72 11.93
CA LEU A 46 -8.09 3.32 11.54
C LEU A 46 -6.76 2.87 10.93
N GLY A 47 -6.29 1.71 11.35
CA GLY A 47 -5.11 1.06 10.79
C GLY A 47 -5.32 -0.45 10.78
N TRP A 48 -5.39 -1.05 9.60
CA TRP A 48 -5.60 -2.50 9.44
C TRP A 48 -4.36 -3.22 8.95
N HIS A 49 -3.65 -2.63 7.99
CA HIS A 49 -2.49 -3.24 7.35
C HIS A 49 -1.59 -2.15 6.75
N LEU A 50 -0.33 -2.50 6.49
CA LEU A 50 0.62 -1.64 5.78
C LEU A 50 1.05 -2.37 4.50
N ARG A 51 1.30 -1.61 3.44
CA ARG A 51 1.71 -2.15 2.14
C ARG A 51 2.83 -1.31 1.56
N SER A 52 3.72 -1.96 0.81
CA SER A 52 4.81 -1.30 0.09
C SER A 52 4.26 -0.43 -1.04
N GLU A 53 4.85 0.74 -1.30
CA GLU A 53 4.54 1.49 -2.52
C GLU A 53 5.42 0.96 -3.65
N THR A 54 4.80 0.28 -4.61
CA THR A 54 5.52 -0.51 -5.63
C THR A 54 5.48 0.13 -7.02
N HIS A 55 4.89 1.32 -7.18
CA HIS A 55 4.67 1.91 -8.50
C HIS A 55 5.98 2.23 -9.22
N LEU A 56 6.97 2.79 -8.51
CA LEU A 56 8.27 3.08 -9.11
C LEU A 56 9.00 1.81 -9.51
N ALA A 57 8.95 0.76 -8.69
CA ALA A 57 9.54 -0.53 -9.02
C ALA A 57 8.87 -1.12 -10.28
N GLU A 58 7.54 -1.08 -10.36
CA GLU A 58 6.79 -1.54 -11.54
C GLU A 58 7.15 -0.74 -12.80
N LEU A 59 7.16 0.60 -12.72
CA LEU A 59 7.52 1.46 -13.84
C LEU A 59 8.98 1.30 -14.28
N ALA A 60 9.87 0.94 -13.36
CA ALA A 60 11.25 0.61 -13.65
C ALA A 60 11.43 -0.81 -14.24
N GLY A 61 10.33 -1.56 -14.43
CA GLY A 61 10.36 -2.87 -15.06
C GLY A 61 10.56 -4.04 -14.09
N ALA A 62 10.44 -3.82 -12.77
CA ALA A 62 10.49 -4.92 -11.81
C ALA A 62 9.37 -5.94 -12.09
N ARG A 63 9.73 -7.23 -12.13
CA ARG A 63 8.74 -8.30 -12.12
C ARG A 63 8.01 -8.29 -10.77
N LEU A 64 6.69 -8.49 -10.80
CA LEU A 64 5.87 -8.52 -9.60
C LEU A 64 5.27 -9.91 -9.38
N PHE A 65 5.16 -10.31 -8.11
CA PHE A 65 4.45 -11.50 -7.68
C PHE A 65 3.42 -11.14 -6.62
N HIS A 66 2.35 -11.93 -6.52
CA HIS A 66 1.40 -11.77 -5.43
C HIS A 66 1.95 -12.42 -4.15
N ASP A 67 2.20 -11.63 -3.12
CA ASP A 67 2.63 -12.08 -1.81
C ASP A 67 1.40 -12.31 -0.91
N PRO A 68 1.08 -13.57 -0.55
CA PRO A 68 -0.09 -13.88 0.28
C PRO A 68 0.04 -13.39 1.72
N LEU A 69 1.25 -13.23 2.26
CA LEU A 69 1.46 -12.77 3.64
C LEU A 69 1.05 -11.30 3.78
N TRP A 70 1.32 -10.49 2.76
CA TRP A 70 1.00 -9.06 2.72
C TRP A 70 -0.25 -8.74 1.87
N ALA A 71 -0.90 -9.78 1.31
CA ALA A 71 -2.03 -9.68 0.38
C ALA A 71 -1.80 -8.63 -0.74
N GLN A 72 -0.59 -8.57 -1.28
CA GLN A 72 -0.13 -7.50 -2.16
C GLN A 72 0.74 -8.02 -3.31
N TRP A 73 0.59 -7.43 -4.49
CA TRP A 73 1.57 -7.53 -5.57
C TRP A 73 2.86 -6.77 -5.24
N ARG A 74 3.94 -7.50 -5.00
CA ARG A 74 5.25 -6.97 -4.59
C ARG A 74 6.32 -7.23 -5.65
N PRO A 75 7.36 -6.38 -5.74
CA PRO A 75 8.45 -6.62 -6.65
C PRO A 75 9.29 -7.81 -6.20
N GLU A 76 9.74 -8.57 -7.18
CA GLU A 76 10.69 -9.65 -7.00
C GLU A 76 12.11 -9.09 -6.91
N ALA A 77 12.85 -9.53 -5.90
CA ALA A 77 14.25 -9.21 -5.77
C ALA A 77 15.00 -10.31 -5.02
N ASP A 78 16.31 -10.40 -5.24
CA ASP A 78 17.19 -11.27 -4.45
C ASP A 78 17.31 -10.78 -2.98
N PRO A 79 17.94 -11.55 -2.08
CA PRO A 79 18.09 -11.14 -0.68
C PRO A 79 18.86 -9.83 -0.45
N MET A 80 19.63 -9.36 -1.43
CA MET A 80 20.37 -8.09 -1.40
C MET A 80 19.61 -6.95 -2.11
N GLY A 81 18.48 -7.21 -2.76
CA GLY A 81 17.65 -6.21 -3.43
C GLY A 81 17.78 -6.14 -4.95
N ARG A 82 18.50 -7.06 -5.61
CA ARG A 82 18.59 -7.08 -7.08
C ARG A 82 17.26 -7.51 -7.71
N ALA A 83 16.70 -6.67 -8.57
CA ALA A 83 15.44 -6.93 -9.29
C ALA A 83 15.65 -7.19 -10.80
N GLY A 84 16.90 -7.36 -11.24
CA GLY A 84 17.28 -7.58 -12.65
C GLY A 84 17.46 -6.28 -13.44
N ALA A 85 18.07 -6.37 -14.62
CA ALA A 85 18.28 -5.23 -15.55
C ALA A 85 18.89 -3.96 -14.91
N GLY A 86 19.80 -4.13 -13.94
CA GLY A 86 20.42 -3.00 -13.21
C GLY A 86 19.48 -2.28 -12.24
N LEU A 87 18.32 -2.86 -11.93
CA LEU A 87 17.39 -2.35 -10.92
C LEU A 87 17.71 -2.93 -9.54
N TYR A 88 17.85 -2.05 -8.56
CA TYR A 88 18.08 -2.40 -7.16
C TYR A 88 16.98 -1.77 -6.30
N LEU A 89 16.37 -2.58 -5.44
CA LEU A 89 15.27 -2.18 -4.56
C LEU A 89 15.72 -2.24 -3.11
N ALA A 90 15.34 -1.23 -2.33
CA ALA A 90 15.72 -1.10 -0.94
C ALA A 90 14.54 -0.65 -0.07
N GLY A 91 14.63 -1.00 1.21
CA GLY A 91 13.67 -0.59 2.23
C GLY A 91 12.23 -1.00 1.93
N ASP A 92 11.33 -0.12 2.35
CA ASP A 92 9.88 -0.38 2.31
C ASP A 92 9.29 -0.44 0.89
N GLY A 93 10.03 0.02 -0.13
CA GLY A 93 9.64 -0.16 -1.54
C GLY A 93 9.74 -1.61 -2.02
N LEU A 94 10.55 -2.43 -1.33
CA LEU A 94 10.63 -3.87 -1.56
C LEU A 94 9.72 -4.64 -0.59
N CYS A 95 9.86 -4.38 0.71
CA CYS A 95 9.13 -5.07 1.78
C CYS A 95 9.12 -4.23 3.06
N LEU A 96 8.04 -4.30 3.83
CA LEU A 96 7.91 -3.63 5.12
C LEU A 96 8.60 -4.40 6.23
N LEU A 97 9.86 -4.05 6.51
CA LEU A 97 10.67 -4.72 7.54
C LEU A 97 10.96 -3.83 8.77
N GLY A 98 10.52 -2.57 8.73
CA GLY A 98 10.80 -1.55 9.74
C GLY A 98 12.05 -0.72 9.42
N ALA A 99 12.18 0.43 10.07
CA ALA A 99 13.19 1.45 9.75
C ALA A 99 14.63 0.91 9.77
N ASP A 100 15.04 0.23 10.84
CA ASP A 100 16.40 -0.32 10.96
C ASP A 100 16.70 -1.33 9.83
N ALA A 101 15.71 -2.13 9.45
CA ALA A 101 15.84 -3.09 8.38
C ALA A 101 15.86 -2.43 7.00
N ALA A 102 15.17 -1.30 6.85
CA ALA A 102 15.22 -0.51 5.62
C ALA A 102 16.63 0.07 5.38
N GLU A 103 17.30 0.54 6.42
CA GLU A 103 18.70 0.99 6.33
C GLU A 103 19.65 -0.16 5.96
N ILE A 104 19.47 -1.33 6.59
CA ILE A 104 20.25 -2.54 6.26
C ILE A 104 20.00 -2.95 4.81
N ALA A 105 18.75 -2.97 4.36
CA ALA A 105 18.39 -3.29 2.99
C ALA A 105 18.98 -2.30 1.98
N GLY A 106 18.99 -1.01 2.30
CA GLY A 106 19.66 0.01 1.48
C GLY A 106 21.16 -0.23 1.33
N ARG A 107 21.84 -0.58 2.42
CA ARG A 107 23.26 -0.95 2.37
C ARG A 107 23.51 -2.19 1.53
N LEU A 108 22.65 -3.22 1.65
CA LEU A 108 22.76 -4.44 0.86
C LEU A 108 22.53 -4.19 -0.63
N ALA A 109 21.55 -3.37 -0.98
CA ALA A 109 21.28 -2.99 -2.37
C ALA A 109 22.44 -2.18 -2.97
N ALA A 110 23.05 -1.29 -2.19
CA ALA A 110 24.25 -0.56 -2.61
C ALA A 110 25.45 -1.49 -2.82
N ILE A 111 25.69 -2.44 -1.90
CA ILE A 111 26.74 -3.45 -2.07
C ILE A 111 26.47 -4.30 -3.32
N ALA A 112 25.21 -4.68 -3.57
CA ALA A 112 24.83 -5.42 -4.75
C ALA A 112 25.15 -4.65 -6.05
N CYS A 113 24.81 -3.36 -6.08
CA CYS A 113 25.14 -2.48 -7.20
C CYS A 113 26.66 -2.37 -7.41
N LEU A 114 27.44 -2.14 -6.35
CA LEU A 114 28.90 -2.06 -6.45
C LEU A 114 29.52 -3.39 -6.93
N GLN A 115 29.01 -4.52 -6.45
CA GLN A 115 29.42 -5.86 -6.91
C GLN A 115 29.22 -6.02 -8.41
N ASP A 116 28.03 -5.68 -8.90
CA ASP A 116 27.67 -5.87 -10.31
C ASP A 116 28.44 -4.88 -11.22
N LEU A 117 28.84 -3.72 -10.70
CA LEU A 117 29.73 -2.76 -11.37
C LEU A 117 31.22 -3.12 -11.29
N GLY A 118 31.60 -4.16 -10.55
CA GLY A 118 33.01 -4.51 -10.33
C GLY A 118 33.79 -3.50 -9.50
N LEU A 119 33.11 -2.69 -8.68
CA LEU A 119 33.71 -1.67 -7.83
C LEU A 119 34.01 -2.20 -6.41
N PRO A 120 35.00 -1.62 -5.69
CA PRO A 120 35.27 -2.00 -4.31
C PRO A 120 34.03 -1.86 -3.43
N HIS A 121 33.75 -2.88 -2.63
CA HIS A 121 32.60 -2.92 -1.74
C HIS A 121 32.93 -3.62 -0.42
N PRO A 122 32.23 -3.28 0.68
CA PRO A 122 32.35 -4.04 1.92
C PRO A 122 31.68 -5.42 1.80
N ALA A 123 31.94 -6.29 2.77
CA ALA A 123 31.22 -7.57 2.88
C ALA A 123 29.73 -7.34 3.20
N SER A 124 28.85 -8.14 2.59
CA SER A 124 27.42 -8.16 2.90
C SER A 124 27.11 -8.99 4.15
N ASP A 125 26.20 -8.53 5.00
CA ASP A 125 25.67 -9.32 6.13
C ASP A 125 24.15 -9.45 6.10
N LEU A 126 23.67 -10.50 5.45
CA LEU A 126 22.24 -10.84 5.37
C LEU A 126 21.65 -11.30 6.72
N ARG A 127 22.47 -11.72 7.69
CA ARG A 127 21.96 -12.21 8.98
C ARG A 127 21.24 -11.12 9.76
N ARG A 128 21.63 -9.87 9.54
CA ARG A 128 21.00 -8.69 10.16
C ARG A 128 19.53 -8.53 9.76
N LEU A 129 19.08 -9.11 8.64
CA LEU A 129 17.68 -9.10 8.22
C LEU A 129 16.84 -10.24 8.81
N LYS A 130 17.43 -11.27 9.44
CA LYS A 130 16.68 -12.43 9.94
C LYS A 130 15.63 -12.05 11.00
N ARG A 131 16.04 -11.29 12.02
CA ARG A 131 15.15 -10.87 13.11
C ARG A 131 14.04 -9.91 12.62
N PRO A 132 14.33 -8.84 11.85
CA PRO A 132 13.30 -7.99 11.29
C PRO A 132 12.31 -8.72 10.38
N ARG A 133 12.77 -9.65 9.53
CA ARG A 133 11.88 -10.47 8.69
C ARG A 133 10.89 -11.30 9.52
N ARG A 134 11.37 -11.95 10.59
CA ARG A 134 10.51 -12.71 11.49
C ARG A 134 9.50 -11.83 12.20
N PHE A 135 9.93 -10.64 12.65
CA PHE A 135 9.06 -9.69 13.31
C PHE A 135 7.98 -9.14 12.36
N ALA A 136 8.37 -8.74 11.16
CA ALA A 136 7.47 -8.25 10.12
C ALA A 136 6.43 -9.31 9.72
N ALA A 137 6.84 -10.58 9.59
CA ALA A 137 5.90 -11.68 9.34
C ALA A 137 4.88 -11.85 10.48
N GLY A 138 5.31 -11.72 11.73
CA GLY A 138 4.41 -11.72 12.89
C GLY A 138 3.43 -10.55 12.88
N LEU A 139 3.87 -9.35 12.49
CA LEU A 139 3.00 -8.18 12.35
C LEU A 139 1.96 -8.36 11.23
N ALA A 140 2.37 -8.87 10.06
CA ALA A 140 1.46 -9.12 8.95
C ALA A 140 0.36 -10.14 9.33
N GLN A 141 0.69 -11.14 10.15
CA GLN A 141 -0.28 -12.10 10.68
C GLN A 141 -1.19 -11.51 11.77
N ALA A 142 -0.65 -10.67 12.65
CA ALA A 142 -1.40 -10.03 13.73
C ALA A 142 -2.37 -8.94 13.23
N PHE A 143 -2.03 -8.30 12.12
CA PHE A 143 -2.79 -7.23 11.49
C PHE A 143 -3.06 -7.60 10.01
N PRO A 144 -3.90 -8.60 9.75
CA PRO A 144 -4.13 -9.09 8.39
C PRO A 144 -4.93 -8.09 7.56
N ASP A 145 -4.81 -8.22 6.24
CA ASP A 145 -5.61 -7.44 5.31
C ASP A 145 -7.12 -7.62 5.55
N PRO A 146 -7.91 -6.52 5.59
CA PRO A 146 -9.33 -6.59 5.89
C PRO A 146 -10.20 -6.94 4.67
N ALA A 147 -9.69 -7.70 3.68
CA ALA A 147 -10.38 -8.10 2.44
C ALA A 147 -11.87 -8.42 2.64
N ALA A 148 -12.19 -9.28 3.61
CA ALA A 148 -13.59 -9.66 3.90
C ALA A 148 -14.47 -8.47 4.31
N ARG A 149 -13.92 -7.50 5.04
CA ARG A 149 -14.64 -6.28 5.46
C ARG A 149 -14.79 -5.28 4.31
N VAL A 150 -13.83 -5.25 3.38
CA VAL A 150 -13.84 -4.32 2.24
C VAL A 150 -14.48 -4.90 0.98
N ALA A 151 -14.84 -6.19 0.96
CA ALA A 151 -15.48 -6.84 -0.18
C ALA A 151 -16.94 -6.39 -0.40
N ALA A 152 -17.65 -6.01 0.67
CA ALA A 152 -19.07 -5.65 0.60
C ALA A 152 -19.44 -4.36 1.37
N PRO A 153 -18.77 -3.22 1.13
CA PRO A 153 -19.15 -1.95 1.73
C PRO A 153 -20.50 -1.47 1.19
N PRO A 154 -21.26 -0.63 1.91
CA PRO A 154 -22.49 -0.01 1.40
C PRO A 154 -22.25 0.72 0.07
N ASP A 155 -23.22 0.72 -0.83
CA ASP A 155 -23.08 1.26 -2.19
C ASP A 155 -22.66 2.73 -2.23
N ARG A 156 -23.12 3.53 -1.26
CA ARG A 156 -22.74 4.95 -1.09
C ARG A 156 -21.29 5.17 -0.64
N SER A 157 -20.57 4.12 -0.26
CA SER A 157 -19.21 4.25 0.27
C SER A 157 -18.26 4.69 -0.84
N VAL A 158 -17.58 5.83 -0.65
CA VAL A 158 -16.58 6.32 -1.60
C VAL A 158 -15.32 5.47 -1.50
N ILE A 159 -14.98 4.80 -2.60
CA ILE A 159 -13.79 3.95 -2.72
C ILE A 159 -12.63 4.73 -3.35
N CYS A 160 -12.89 5.47 -4.43
CA CYS A 160 -11.89 6.34 -5.04
C CYS A 160 -12.18 7.80 -4.70
N ARG A 161 -11.49 8.34 -3.68
CA ARG A 161 -11.67 9.74 -3.28
C ARG A 161 -11.35 10.74 -4.40
N CYS A 162 -10.31 10.47 -5.19
CA CYS A 162 -9.87 11.41 -6.22
C CYS A 162 -10.88 11.58 -7.36
N GLU A 163 -11.59 10.51 -7.72
CA GLU A 163 -12.55 10.51 -8.84
C GLU A 163 -14.01 10.43 -8.35
N GLY A 164 -14.25 10.42 -7.04
CA GLY A 164 -15.59 10.34 -6.45
C GLY A 164 -16.30 8.98 -6.62
N ILE A 165 -15.58 7.91 -6.96
CA ILE A 165 -16.20 6.62 -7.31
C ILE A 165 -16.63 5.85 -6.06
N THR A 166 -17.89 5.42 -6.05
CA THR A 166 -18.51 4.66 -4.97
C THR A 166 -18.41 3.14 -5.17
N ALA A 167 -18.70 2.38 -4.11
CA ALA A 167 -18.76 0.92 -4.19
C ALA A 167 -19.86 0.43 -5.14
N GLY A 168 -21.02 1.10 -5.15
CA GLY A 168 -22.11 0.78 -6.08
C GLY A 168 -21.69 0.94 -7.54
N ALA A 169 -21.07 2.09 -7.87
CA ALA A 169 -20.57 2.36 -9.22
C ALA A 169 -19.49 1.36 -9.66
N LEU A 170 -18.64 0.90 -8.74
CA LEU A 170 -17.67 -0.16 -9.02
C LEU A 170 -18.35 -1.50 -9.34
N ARG A 171 -19.39 -1.89 -8.61
CA ARG A 171 -20.13 -3.13 -8.88
C ARG A 171 -20.88 -3.08 -10.20
N GLU A 172 -21.49 -1.95 -10.52
CA GLU A 172 -22.12 -1.71 -11.82
C GLU A 172 -21.09 -1.81 -12.95
N SER A 173 -19.90 -1.25 -12.76
CA SER A 173 -18.79 -1.38 -13.71
C SER A 173 -18.34 -2.84 -13.85
N ALA A 174 -18.34 -3.62 -12.75
CA ALA A 174 -17.99 -5.04 -12.76
C ALA A 174 -18.97 -5.88 -13.59
N ALA A 175 -20.25 -5.52 -13.61
CA ALA A 175 -21.26 -6.21 -14.42
C ALA A 175 -20.94 -6.14 -15.94
N HIS A 176 -20.26 -5.09 -16.38
CA HIS A 176 -19.87 -4.88 -17.78
C HIS A 176 -18.41 -5.25 -18.05
N GLY A 177 -17.53 -5.01 -17.08
CA GLY A 177 -16.08 -5.20 -17.18
C GLY A 177 -15.57 -6.56 -16.73
N GLY A 178 -16.40 -7.37 -16.06
CA GLY A 178 -15.92 -8.57 -15.37
C GLY A 178 -14.95 -8.24 -14.24
N ALA A 179 -14.06 -9.18 -13.92
CA ALA A 179 -13.24 -9.11 -12.72
C ALA A 179 -11.88 -8.40 -12.89
N GLU A 180 -11.48 -8.06 -14.11
CA GLU A 180 -10.12 -7.57 -14.38
C GLU A 180 -9.95 -6.09 -13.97
N ALA A 181 -8.96 -5.82 -13.12
CA ALA A 181 -8.75 -4.53 -12.47
C ALA A 181 -8.56 -3.36 -13.46
N ASN A 182 -7.84 -3.56 -14.57
CA ASN A 182 -7.55 -2.49 -15.53
C ASN A 182 -8.75 -2.17 -16.42
N ARG A 183 -9.58 -3.15 -16.75
CA ARG A 183 -10.83 -2.96 -17.48
C ARG A 183 -11.81 -2.15 -16.64
N VAL A 184 -11.96 -2.49 -15.37
CA VAL A 184 -12.77 -1.67 -14.46
C VAL A 184 -12.15 -0.29 -14.24
N LYS A 185 -10.83 -0.17 -14.07
CA LYS A 185 -10.16 1.14 -14.01
C LYS A 185 -10.54 2.00 -15.21
N SER A 186 -10.62 1.41 -16.41
CA SER A 186 -10.98 2.12 -17.65
C SER A 186 -12.46 2.53 -17.69
N LEU A 187 -13.37 1.66 -17.24
CA LEU A 187 -14.81 1.93 -17.25
C LEU A 187 -15.26 2.88 -16.13
N SER A 188 -14.77 2.64 -14.90
CA SER A 188 -15.19 3.36 -13.69
C SER A 188 -14.34 4.58 -13.38
N ARG A 189 -13.16 4.72 -14.01
CA ARG A 189 -12.10 5.68 -13.66
C ARG A 189 -11.46 5.47 -12.29
N ALA A 190 -11.86 4.45 -11.51
CA ALA A 190 -11.26 4.19 -10.21
C ALA A 190 -9.74 3.94 -10.36
N GLY A 191 -8.96 4.71 -9.60
CA GLY A 191 -7.50 4.68 -9.67
C GLY A 191 -6.87 5.60 -10.70
N MET A 192 -7.65 6.40 -11.45
CA MET A 192 -7.13 7.36 -12.43
C MET A 192 -6.86 8.76 -11.87
N GLY A 193 -7.30 9.06 -10.64
CA GLY A 193 -7.11 10.39 -10.05
C GLY A 193 -5.68 10.65 -9.54
N ARG A 194 -5.47 11.78 -8.84
CA ARG A 194 -4.14 12.25 -8.39
C ARG A 194 -3.31 11.21 -7.61
N CYS A 195 -3.97 10.28 -6.92
CA CYS A 195 -3.31 9.22 -6.17
C CYS A 195 -2.83 8.04 -7.02
N GLN A 196 -3.30 7.91 -8.26
CA GLN A 196 -2.98 6.82 -9.19
C GLN A 196 -3.23 5.43 -8.57
N GLY A 197 -4.37 5.23 -7.93
CA GLY A 197 -4.76 3.92 -7.38
C GLY A 197 -4.14 3.55 -6.03
N ARG A 198 -3.16 4.31 -5.51
CA ARG A 198 -2.47 4.01 -4.23
C ARG A 198 -3.39 3.64 -3.07
N TYR A 199 -4.50 4.36 -2.93
CA TYR A 199 -5.42 4.17 -1.81
C TYR A 199 -6.60 3.26 -2.15
N CYS A 200 -7.11 3.33 -3.39
CA CYS A 200 -8.37 2.70 -3.76
C CYS A 200 -8.20 1.34 -4.44
N GLN A 201 -7.04 1.04 -5.03
CA GLN A 201 -6.89 -0.14 -5.90
C GLN A 201 -7.25 -1.44 -5.18
N ILE A 202 -6.89 -1.58 -3.91
CA ILE A 202 -7.06 -2.81 -3.13
C ILE A 202 -8.54 -3.05 -2.84
N ALA A 203 -9.20 -2.05 -2.28
CA ALA A 203 -10.63 -2.11 -2.02
C ALA A 203 -11.40 -2.30 -3.33
N ALA A 204 -10.98 -1.62 -4.41
CA ALA A 204 -11.58 -1.80 -5.72
C ALA A 204 -11.42 -3.24 -6.20
N THR A 205 -10.22 -3.83 -6.23
CA THR A 205 -10.02 -5.21 -6.67
C THR A 205 -10.77 -6.23 -5.81
N GLU A 206 -10.85 -6.02 -4.50
CA GLU A 206 -11.63 -6.89 -3.60
C GLU A 206 -13.14 -6.81 -3.86
N ILE A 207 -13.68 -5.60 -4.04
CA ILE A 207 -15.11 -5.38 -4.38
C ILE A 207 -15.44 -6.01 -5.72
N LEU A 208 -14.56 -5.83 -6.72
CA LEU A 208 -14.75 -6.38 -8.05
C LEU A 208 -14.77 -7.89 -8.04
N ALA A 209 -13.75 -8.49 -7.45
CA ALA A 209 -13.66 -9.94 -7.40
C ALA A 209 -14.81 -10.56 -6.58
N ALA A 210 -15.28 -9.88 -5.53
CA ALA A 210 -16.48 -10.29 -4.80
C ALA A 210 -17.75 -10.18 -5.67
N ALA A 211 -17.92 -9.10 -6.42
CA ALA A 211 -19.09 -8.86 -7.27
C ALA A 211 -19.20 -9.85 -8.43
N THR A 212 -18.08 -10.38 -8.92
CA THR A 212 -18.03 -11.35 -10.03
C THR A 212 -18.00 -12.80 -9.57
N GLY A 213 -18.24 -13.07 -8.28
CA GLY A 213 -18.30 -14.43 -7.74
C GLY A 213 -16.95 -15.14 -7.61
N ILE A 214 -15.82 -14.41 -7.70
CA ILE A 214 -14.50 -15.02 -7.51
C ILE A 214 -14.34 -15.46 -6.06
N ALA A 215 -13.90 -16.70 -5.89
CA ALA A 215 -13.64 -17.29 -4.59
C ALA A 215 -12.63 -16.42 -3.82
N PRO A 216 -12.86 -16.10 -2.53
CA PRO A 216 -12.02 -15.19 -1.74
C PRO A 216 -10.51 -15.40 -1.89
N ARG A 217 -10.07 -16.66 -1.92
CA ARG A 217 -8.64 -17.03 -2.05
C ARG A 217 -8.00 -16.68 -3.40
N MET A 218 -8.80 -16.56 -4.46
CA MET A 218 -8.33 -16.29 -5.83
C MET A 218 -8.47 -14.83 -6.23
N ARG A 219 -9.21 -14.02 -5.44
CA ARG A 219 -9.56 -12.64 -5.77
C ARG A 219 -8.35 -11.77 -6.16
N PRO A 220 -7.26 -11.73 -5.37
CA PRO A 220 -6.14 -10.83 -5.68
C PRO A 220 -5.38 -11.23 -6.94
N THR A 221 -5.36 -12.53 -7.26
CA THR A 221 -4.62 -13.07 -8.41
C THR A 221 -5.42 -13.04 -9.70
N GLU A 222 -6.73 -13.30 -9.63
CA GLU A 222 -7.61 -13.31 -10.81
C GLU A 222 -8.07 -11.92 -11.22
N ALA A 223 -8.41 -11.04 -10.26
CA ALA A 223 -8.68 -9.64 -10.59
C ALA A 223 -7.42 -8.89 -11.01
N GLY A 224 -6.25 -9.39 -10.59
CA GLY A 224 -4.96 -8.78 -10.83
C GLY A 224 -4.80 -7.48 -10.04
N ARG A 225 -4.22 -6.48 -10.69
CA ARG A 225 -3.91 -5.17 -10.09
C ARG A 225 -4.05 -4.07 -11.13
N MET A 226 -4.24 -2.84 -10.66
CA MET A 226 -4.16 -1.68 -11.54
C MET A 226 -2.70 -1.48 -11.96
N ARG A 227 -2.45 -1.38 -13.27
CA ARG A 227 -1.09 -1.16 -13.80
C ARG A 227 -0.61 0.25 -13.54
N ALA A 228 0.64 0.35 -13.09
CA ALA A 228 1.31 1.63 -12.92
C ALA A 228 1.48 2.31 -14.26
N GLN A 229 1.29 3.62 -14.29
CA GLN A 229 1.48 4.46 -15.48
C GLN A 229 2.36 5.64 -15.12
N ALA A 230 3.24 6.01 -16.05
CA ALA A 230 4.02 7.22 -15.91
C ALA A 230 3.11 8.44 -16.09
N PRO A 231 3.33 9.52 -15.32
CA PRO A 231 4.31 9.65 -14.25
C PRO A 231 3.82 9.07 -12.91
N ALA A 232 4.73 8.51 -12.10
CA ALA A 232 4.39 7.91 -10.78
C ALA A 232 3.76 8.90 -9.78
N ARG A 233 4.02 10.20 -9.99
CA ARG A 233 3.43 11.32 -9.27
C ARG A 233 3.08 12.40 -10.30
N PRO A 234 1.96 13.12 -10.12
CA PRO A 234 1.66 14.28 -10.95
C PRO A 234 2.81 15.28 -10.91
N LEU A 235 3.23 15.74 -12.09
CA LEU A 235 4.18 16.84 -12.26
C LEU A 235 3.57 17.87 -13.22
N PRO A 236 3.90 19.16 -13.05
CA PRO A 236 3.42 20.18 -13.98
C PRO A 236 4.04 19.97 -15.36
N VAL A 237 3.28 20.25 -16.42
CA VAL A 237 3.77 20.15 -17.81
C VAL A 237 5.00 21.03 -18.02
N SER A 238 5.08 22.18 -17.34
CA SER A 238 6.25 23.06 -17.39
C SER A 238 7.55 22.38 -16.94
N ALA A 239 7.49 21.42 -16.02
CA ALA A 239 8.67 20.64 -15.63
C ALA A 239 9.13 19.67 -16.73
N CYS A 240 8.21 19.20 -17.59
CA CYS A 240 8.56 18.38 -18.77
C CYS A 240 9.11 19.23 -19.93
N LEU A 241 8.69 20.50 -20.02
CA LEU A 241 9.10 21.43 -21.08
C LEU A 241 10.38 22.20 -20.74
N ALA A 242 10.77 22.22 -19.46
CA ALA A 242 12.00 22.88 -19.02
C ALA A 242 13.21 22.26 -19.74
N ARG A 243 13.88 23.06 -20.57
CA ARG A 243 15.16 22.66 -21.15
C ARG A 243 16.17 22.52 -20.01
N PRO A 244 16.97 21.44 -19.95
CA PRO A 244 18.04 21.36 -18.98
C PRO A 244 18.96 22.56 -19.19
N ASP A 245 19.08 23.40 -18.16
CA ASP A 245 20.02 24.51 -18.13
C ASP A 245 21.42 23.91 -17.91
N PRO A 246 22.33 23.97 -18.90
CA PRO A 246 23.66 23.37 -18.79
C PRO A 246 24.50 23.97 -17.66
N GLY A 247 24.14 25.14 -17.11
CA GLY A 247 24.82 25.78 -15.99
C GLY A 247 24.29 25.42 -14.59
N ARG A 248 23.14 24.74 -14.49
CA ARG A 248 22.47 24.48 -13.21
C ARG A 248 22.65 23.03 -12.80
N SER A 249 23.66 22.76 -11.96
CA SER A 249 23.81 21.46 -11.30
C SER A 249 22.48 21.03 -10.68
N GLN A 250 21.90 19.94 -11.17
CA GLN A 250 20.67 19.33 -10.65
C GLN A 250 20.94 18.63 -9.31
N THR A 251 21.46 19.38 -8.33
CA THR A 251 21.50 18.90 -6.96
C THR A 251 20.09 19.07 -6.39
N ILE A 252 19.26 18.05 -6.52
CA ILE A 252 17.99 17.92 -5.78
C ILE A 252 18.35 17.56 -4.33
N LEU A 253 18.99 18.47 -3.62
CA LEU A 253 19.03 18.47 -2.16
C LEU A 253 18.21 19.68 -1.71
N PRO A 254 17.22 19.51 -0.81
CA PRO A 254 16.53 20.65 -0.25
C PRO A 254 17.58 21.51 0.47
N SER A 255 17.75 22.75 0.01
CA SER A 255 18.58 23.72 0.70
C SER A 255 18.05 23.84 2.12
N ARG A 256 18.79 23.33 3.11
CA ARG A 256 18.52 23.59 4.52
C ARG A 256 18.72 25.09 4.73
N ARG A 257 17.65 25.87 4.61
CA ARG A 257 17.63 27.23 5.16
C ARG A 257 17.55 27.09 6.68
N ARG A 258 18.60 27.53 7.36
CA ARG A 258 18.57 27.87 8.78
C ARG A 258 17.75 29.13 8.97
#